data_AF-A0A7I8EIU2-F1
#
_entry.id   AF-A0A7I8EIU2-F1
#
_cell.length_a   1.000
_cell.length_b   1.000
_cell.length_c   1.000
_cell.angle_alpha   90.00
_cell.angle_beta   90.00
_cell.angle_gamma   90.00
#
_symmetry.space_group_name_H-M   'P 1'
#
loop_
_entity.id
_entity.type
_entity.pdbx_description
1 polymer ?
#
loop_
_entity_poly.entity_id
_entity_poly.type
_entity_poly.pdbx_seq_one_letter_code
_entity_poly.pdbx_strand_id
1 'polypeptide(L)'
;MEKGMTYGTILVDLELRKPIEILPDRTASTVEAWLRTHPEVNIVSRDRGGEYAAAAKKGAPQAQQIADRFHLLKNLRERLKEVMDRKQSCLPEVEQHASDAIPAKAQGIKDTSVHKVTESQTGTALEKHYRTIPPSPYQRPVGLKYDEFQKQVRRDKRSARYEAVRTLYEQGLSQRAIAQQLKLSRETVSKFIQAEEYPEMHHLKRGEKRSILDPYKGYILQRWQQGCRNSVQLYDEIKTRGYSGSAPLLRVFLADVRKKHQEAGSAEVLTLDTSTQAIEIPDSLPPKPRIPQRMSSTRASWLFVSQSREA
;
A
#
# COMPACT_ATOMS: atom_id res chain seq x y z
N MET A 1 23.07 2.71 19.38
CA MET A 1 22.72 3.79 18.42
C MET A 1 23.50 3.51 17.14
N GLU A 2 22.84 3.06 16.07
CA GLU A 2 23.51 2.79 14.80
C GLU A 2 23.80 4.10 14.06
N LYS A 3 25.07 4.27 13.65
CA LYS A 3 25.53 5.40 12.84
C LYS A 3 24.80 5.40 11.49
N GLY A 4 24.11 6.50 11.18
CA GLY A 4 23.55 6.77 9.85
C GLY A 4 22.03 6.96 9.75
N MET A 5 21.28 6.95 10.85
CA MET A 5 19.82 7.10 10.82
C MET A 5 19.35 8.44 11.40
N THR A 6 18.95 9.39 10.55
CA THR A 6 18.40 10.69 10.95
C THR A 6 16.87 10.59 11.14
N TYR A 7 16.39 10.92 12.33
CA TYR A 7 14.96 11.02 12.67
C TYR A 7 14.56 12.51 12.61
N GLY A 8 13.45 12.85 11.97
CA GLY A 8 12.96 14.23 11.85
C GLY A 8 11.55 14.40 12.44
N THR A 9 11.15 15.65 12.65
CA THR A 9 9.83 16.02 13.18
C THR A 9 8.98 16.61 12.07
N ILE A 10 7.78 16.09 11.84
CA ILE A 10 6.81 16.68 10.90
C ILE A 10 5.83 17.51 11.72
N LEU A 11 5.73 18.79 11.37
CA LEU A 11 4.77 19.74 11.91
C LEU A 11 3.50 19.72 11.06
N VAL A 12 2.35 19.54 11.69
CA VAL A 12 1.07 19.40 10.99
C VAL A 12 0.02 20.29 11.62
N ASP A 13 -0.71 21.02 10.79
CA ASP A 13 -1.86 21.80 11.21
C ASP A 13 -2.99 20.86 11.65
N LEU A 14 -3.44 21.01 12.91
CA LEU A 14 -4.50 20.21 13.52
C LEU A 14 -5.87 20.38 12.84
N GLU A 15 -6.17 21.58 12.36
CA GLU A 15 -7.47 21.94 11.80
C GLU A 15 -7.53 21.62 10.32
N LEU A 16 -6.52 22.06 9.57
CA LEU A 16 -6.44 21.91 8.12
C LEU A 16 -5.94 20.52 7.70
N ARG A 17 -5.37 19.75 8.64
CA ARG A 17 -4.76 18.42 8.40
C ARG A 17 -3.70 18.46 7.30
N LYS A 18 -2.95 19.55 7.22
CA LYS A 18 -1.90 19.79 6.22
C LYS A 18 -0.54 19.83 6.90
N PRO A 19 0.50 19.20 6.33
CA PRO A 19 1.87 19.42 6.77
C PRO A 19 2.24 20.90 6.63
N ILE A 20 2.79 21.47 7.70
CA ILE A 20 3.31 22.84 7.73
C ILE A 20 4.79 22.80 7.31
N GLU A 21 5.59 22.03 8.05
CA GLU A 21 7.03 21.97 7.85
C GLU A 21 7.60 20.62 8.31
N ILE A 22 8.78 20.26 7.80
CA ILE A 22 9.55 19.09 8.24
C ILE A 22 10.86 19.60 8.81
N LEU A 23 11.05 19.41 10.12
CA LEU A 23 12.28 19.77 10.81
C LEU A 23 13.39 18.76 10.51
N PRO A 24 14.66 19.23 10.44
CA PRO A 24 15.80 18.40 10.03
C PRO A 24 16.14 17.28 11.02
N ASP A 25 15.71 17.41 12.28
CA ASP A 25 15.95 16.43 13.34
C ASP A 25 14.77 16.32 14.34
N ARG A 26 14.94 15.45 15.34
CA ARG A 26 13.99 15.21 16.45
C ARG A 26 14.40 15.86 17.77
N THR A 27 15.36 16.78 17.75
CA THR A 27 15.92 17.34 18.98
C THR A 27 14.97 18.37 19.59
N ALA A 28 14.94 18.42 20.92
CA ALA A 28 14.15 19.40 21.64
C ALA A 28 14.52 20.85 21.26
N SER A 29 15.80 21.12 20.99
CA SER A 29 16.31 22.43 20.58
C SER A 29 15.75 22.89 19.24
N THR A 30 15.68 22.00 18.24
CA THR A 30 15.18 22.35 16.91
C THR A 30 13.69 22.65 16.94
N VAL A 31 12.92 21.86 17.69
CA VAL A 31 11.49 22.10 17.91
C VAL A 31 11.24 23.37 18.71
N GLU A 32 12.02 23.60 19.76
CA GLU A 32 11.93 24.82 20.58
C GLU A 32 12.20 26.08 19.74
N ALA A 33 13.25 26.07 18.92
CA ALA A 33 13.58 27.17 18.04
C ALA A 33 12.43 27.48 17.06
N TRP A 34 11.84 26.44 16.46
CA TRP A 34 10.70 26.60 15.56
C TRP A 34 9.46 27.15 16.26
N LEU A 35 9.13 26.65 17.46
CA LEU A 35 7.98 27.15 18.22
C LEU A 35 8.13 28.62 18.61
N ARG A 36 9.36 29.08 18.89
CA ARG A 36 9.60 30.50 19.20
C ARG A 36 9.36 31.43 18.01
N THR A 37 9.56 30.95 16.78
CA THR A 37 9.27 31.75 15.58
C THR A 37 7.79 31.71 15.18
N HIS A 38 6.97 30.91 15.88
CA HIS A 38 5.54 30.74 15.61
C HIS A 38 4.72 31.00 16.88
N PRO A 39 4.65 32.25 17.38
CA PRO A 39 3.93 32.58 18.60
C PRO A 39 2.41 32.37 18.50
N GLU A 40 1.86 32.29 17.28
CA GLU A 40 0.44 32.06 17.01
C GLU A 40 -0.04 30.66 17.43
N VAL A 41 0.89 29.75 17.74
CA VAL A 41 0.62 28.38 18.17
C VAL A 41 0.02 28.35 19.58
N ASN A 42 -1.22 27.88 19.68
CA ASN A 42 -1.95 27.79 20.95
C ASN A 42 -2.20 26.36 21.42
N ILE A 43 -2.08 25.37 20.54
CA ILE A 43 -2.21 23.96 20.91
C ILE A 43 -1.03 23.20 20.34
N VAL A 44 -0.40 22.37 21.16
CA VAL A 44 0.64 21.42 20.75
C VAL A 44 0.21 20.02 21.13
N SER A 45 -0.28 19.25 20.16
CA SER A 45 -0.53 17.81 20.33
C SER A 45 0.73 17.02 20.00
N ARG A 46 1.24 16.28 20.98
CA ARG A 46 2.54 15.61 20.91
C ARG A 46 2.53 14.22 21.51
N ASP A 47 3.56 13.44 21.19
CA ASP A 47 3.84 12.20 21.91
C ASP A 47 4.19 12.48 23.38
N ARG A 48 4.17 11.44 24.22
CA ARG A 48 4.49 11.55 25.65
C ARG A 48 6.01 11.59 25.93
N GLY A 49 6.84 11.82 24.91
CA GLY A 49 8.28 11.95 25.06
C GLY A 49 8.65 13.20 25.87
N GLY A 50 9.62 13.06 26.79
CA GLY A 50 10.05 14.16 27.65
C GLY A 50 10.72 15.30 26.90
N GLU A 51 11.40 15.01 25.78
CA GLU A 51 12.11 15.99 24.95
C GLU A 51 11.14 16.99 24.30
N TYR A 52 10.06 16.52 23.67
CA TYR A 52 9.03 17.39 23.09
C TYR A 52 8.22 18.14 24.15
N ALA A 53 8.05 17.57 25.35
CA ALA A 53 7.43 18.27 26.47
C ALA A 53 8.25 19.50 26.90
N ALA A 54 9.56 19.33 27.02
CA ALA A 54 10.48 20.39 27.38
C ALA A 54 10.55 21.46 26.27
N ALA A 55 10.64 21.03 25.00
CA ALA A 55 10.65 21.92 23.84
C ALA A 55 9.37 22.76 23.76
N ALA A 56 8.20 22.15 23.91
CA ALA A 56 6.93 22.86 23.89
C ALA A 56 6.82 23.86 25.06
N LYS A 57 7.23 23.47 26.27
CA LYS A 57 7.19 24.33 27.45
C LYS A 57 8.08 25.58 27.31
N LYS A 58 9.23 25.45 26.63
CA LYS A 58 10.17 26.57 26.43
C LYS A 58 9.89 27.39 25.17
N GLY A 59 9.45 26.73 24.09
CA GLY A 59 9.28 27.33 22.78
C GLY A 59 7.93 27.98 22.56
N ALA A 60 6.87 27.43 23.17
CA ALA A 60 5.52 27.99 23.15
C ALA A 60 4.85 27.83 24.52
N PRO A 61 5.30 28.57 25.56
CA PRO A 61 4.71 28.50 26.90
C PRO A 61 3.22 28.87 26.94
N GLN A 62 2.75 29.66 25.97
CA GLN A 62 1.34 29.99 25.77
C GLN A 62 0.51 28.81 25.27
N ALA A 63 1.13 27.81 24.64
CA ALA A 63 0.41 26.72 23.99
C ALA A 63 0.00 25.63 24.97
N GLN A 64 -1.26 25.21 24.89
CA GLN A 64 -1.78 24.05 25.61
C GLN A 64 -1.20 22.75 25.03
N GLN A 65 -0.53 21.97 25.88
CA GLN A 65 0.02 20.68 25.48
C GLN A 65 -1.04 19.57 25.62
N ILE A 66 -1.29 18.84 24.54
CA ILE A 66 -2.27 17.74 24.48
C ILE A 66 -1.55 16.44 24.12
N ALA A 67 -1.99 15.33 24.72
CA ALA A 67 -1.47 14.01 24.37
C ALA A 67 -2.03 13.56 23.01
N ASP A 68 -1.13 13.16 22.12
CA ASP A 68 -1.51 12.70 20.78
C ASP A 68 -2.37 11.42 20.81
N ARG A 69 -3.48 11.46 20.06
CA ARG A 69 -4.49 10.39 20.03
C ARG A 69 -3.94 9.08 19.47
N PHE A 70 -3.11 9.13 18.43
CA PHE A 70 -2.57 7.92 17.82
C PHE A 70 -1.69 7.17 18.82
N HIS A 71 -0.84 7.88 19.55
CA HIS A 71 0.01 7.28 20.58
C HIS A 71 -0.79 6.72 21.75
N LEU A 72 -1.87 7.38 22.18
CA LEU A 72 -2.76 6.85 23.23
C LEU A 72 -3.39 5.52 22.81
N LEU A 73 -3.95 5.44 21.60
CA LEU A 73 -4.59 4.22 21.09
C LEU A 73 -3.59 3.09 20.85
N LYS A 74 -2.41 3.42 20.29
CA LYS A 74 -1.33 2.45 20.08
C LYS A 74 -0.87 1.86 21.42
N ASN A 75 -0.55 2.72 22.39
CA ASN A 75 -0.08 2.27 23.70
C ASN A 75 -1.13 1.41 24.41
N LEU A 76 -2.41 1.81 24.36
CA LEU A 76 -3.50 1.01 24.93
C LEU A 76 -3.58 -0.38 24.27
N ARG A 77 -3.55 -0.44 22.94
CA ARG A 77 -3.61 -1.70 22.20
C ARG A 77 -2.44 -2.62 22.54
N GLU A 78 -1.23 -2.08 22.60
CA GLU A 78 -0.02 -2.85 22.91
C GLU A 78 -0.07 -3.40 24.34
N ARG A 79 -0.51 -2.59 25.31
CA ARG A 79 -0.66 -3.04 26.70
C ARG A 79 -1.79 -4.05 26.88
N LEU A 80 -2.91 -3.84 26.21
CA LEU A 80 -3.99 -4.83 26.19
C LEU A 80 -3.48 -6.16 25.64
N LYS A 81 -2.73 -6.13 24.53
CA LYS A 81 -2.12 -7.32 23.94
C LYS A 81 -1.19 -8.02 24.93
N GLU A 82 -0.28 -7.30 25.59
CA GLU A 82 0.60 -7.89 26.60
C GLU A 82 -0.17 -8.54 27.76
N VAL A 83 -1.24 -7.89 28.24
CA VAL A 83 -2.08 -8.44 29.30
C VAL A 83 -2.81 -9.70 28.83
N MET A 84 -3.38 -9.68 27.62
CA MET A 84 -4.06 -10.83 27.03
C MET A 84 -3.11 -12.00 26.78
N ASP A 85 -1.91 -11.74 26.25
CA ASP A 85 -0.89 -12.76 26.04
C ASP A 85 -0.45 -13.38 27.38
N ARG A 86 -0.29 -12.57 28.44
CA ARG A 86 0.05 -13.05 29.80
C ARG A 86 -1.08 -13.83 30.48
N LYS A 87 -2.33 -13.50 30.16
CA LYS A 87 -3.53 -14.07 30.76
C LYS A 87 -4.21 -15.08 29.83
N GLN A 88 -3.52 -15.51 28.78
CA GLN A 88 -4.05 -16.45 27.79
C GLN A 88 -4.53 -17.76 28.42
N SER A 89 -3.91 -18.21 29.52
CA SER A 89 -4.29 -19.42 30.26
C SER A 89 -5.57 -19.29 31.10
N CYS A 90 -6.05 -18.07 31.35
CA CYS A 90 -7.29 -17.81 32.10
C CYS A 90 -8.37 -17.14 31.24
N LEU A 91 -8.11 -16.95 29.94
CA LEU A 91 -9.15 -16.61 28.98
C LEU A 91 -9.84 -17.92 28.56
N PRO A 92 -11.18 -18.00 28.60
CA PRO A 92 -11.87 -19.16 28.06
C PRO A 92 -11.48 -19.33 26.59
N GLU A 93 -11.21 -20.56 26.16
CA GLU A 93 -11.11 -20.87 24.73
C GLU A 93 -12.46 -20.51 24.10
N VAL A 94 -12.51 -19.36 23.44
CA VAL A 94 -13.60 -19.07 22.53
C VAL A 94 -13.31 -19.93 21.30
N GLU A 95 -14.01 -21.06 21.20
CA GLU A 95 -14.08 -21.83 19.95
C GLU A 95 -14.25 -20.87 18.76
N GLN A 96 -13.56 -21.16 17.65
CA GLN A 96 -13.65 -20.40 16.41
C GLN A 96 -15.01 -20.54 15.72
N HIS A 97 -16.10 -20.26 16.43
CA HIS A 97 -17.36 -19.81 15.84
C HIS A 97 -17.40 -18.28 15.67
N ALA A 98 -16.37 -17.56 16.12
CA ALA A 98 -16.31 -16.10 16.11
C ALA A 98 -15.70 -15.47 14.84
N SER A 99 -15.55 -16.19 13.72
CA SER A 99 -15.33 -15.53 12.41
C SER A 99 -16.62 -15.15 11.70
N ASP A 100 -17.78 -15.67 12.13
CA ASP A 100 -19.09 -15.34 11.54
C ASP A 100 -19.96 -14.47 12.46
N ALA A 101 -19.52 -14.21 13.70
CA ALA A 101 -20.22 -13.35 14.65
C ALA A 101 -19.67 -11.91 14.63
N ILE A 102 -19.85 -11.19 13.51
CA ILE A 102 -20.07 -9.75 13.65
C ILE A 102 -21.42 -9.64 14.37
N PRO A 103 -21.51 -9.07 15.58
CA PRO A 103 -22.78 -8.95 16.26
C PRO A 103 -23.75 -8.17 15.36
N ALA A 104 -24.97 -8.68 15.15
CA ALA A 104 -25.99 -8.07 14.29
C ALA A 104 -26.24 -6.58 14.57
N LYS A 105 -25.89 -6.12 15.78
CA LYS A 105 -25.83 -4.71 16.18
C LYS A 105 -24.91 -3.84 15.32
N ALA A 106 -23.78 -4.37 14.82
CA ALA A 106 -22.88 -3.69 13.89
C ALA A 106 -23.36 -3.76 12.42
N GLN A 107 -24.45 -4.50 12.15
CA GLN A 107 -25.15 -4.57 10.86
C GLN A 107 -26.55 -3.92 10.90
N GLY A 108 -26.93 -3.27 12.00
CA GLY A 108 -28.18 -2.50 12.11
C GLY A 108 -29.44 -3.30 12.46
N ILE A 109 -29.33 -4.57 12.88
CA ILE A 109 -30.50 -5.40 13.22
C ILE A 109 -30.56 -5.62 14.74
N LYS A 110 -31.68 -5.24 15.35
CA LYS A 110 -32.01 -5.55 16.75
C LYS A 110 -32.83 -6.85 16.75
N ASP A 111 -32.46 -7.84 17.55
CA ASP A 111 -33.00 -8.03 18.91
C ASP A 111 -32.85 -9.46 19.47
N THR A 112 -32.78 -9.49 20.81
CA THR A 112 -33.34 -10.44 21.80
C THR A 112 -33.12 -11.96 21.77
N SER A 113 -32.97 -12.48 23.01
CA SER A 113 -33.06 -13.87 23.51
C SER A 113 -31.81 -14.74 23.30
N VAL A 114 -30.99 -15.07 24.31
CA VAL A 114 -31.17 -15.82 25.58
C VAL A 114 -31.44 -17.31 25.34
N HIS A 115 -30.41 -18.15 25.51
CA HIS A 115 -30.48 -19.53 26.06
C HIS A 115 -29.06 -19.92 26.54
N LYS A 116 -28.82 -20.07 27.85
CA LYS A 116 -28.96 -21.27 28.71
C LYS A 116 -28.12 -22.47 28.22
N VAL A 117 -26.99 -22.68 28.90
CA VAL A 117 -26.02 -23.76 28.68
C VAL A 117 -26.29 -24.88 29.70
N THR A 118 -26.37 -26.12 29.22
CA THR A 118 -26.19 -27.33 30.04
C THR A 118 -25.02 -28.12 29.46
N GLU A 119 -24.15 -28.53 30.37
CA GLU A 119 -22.86 -29.20 30.19
C GLU A 119 -22.95 -30.62 29.63
N SER A 120 -21.86 -31.10 29.01
CA SER A 120 -21.16 -32.37 29.32
C SER A 120 -19.96 -32.52 28.37
N GLN A 121 -18.72 -32.37 28.86
CA GLN A 121 -17.76 -33.46 29.19
C GLN A 121 -17.50 -34.42 28.01
N THR A 122 -16.32 -34.45 27.37
CA THR A 122 -15.05 -35.05 27.81
C THR A 122 -14.05 -34.84 26.65
N GLY A 123 -12.82 -34.36 26.83
CA GLY A 123 -11.69 -35.16 27.31
C GLY A 123 -10.92 -35.86 26.18
N THR A 124 -10.18 -35.12 25.34
CA THR A 124 -8.95 -35.61 24.68
C THR A 124 -8.01 -34.43 24.37
N ALA A 125 -6.74 -34.57 24.76
CA ALA A 125 -5.70 -33.57 24.51
C ALA A 125 -5.44 -33.46 22.99
N LEU A 126 -5.90 -32.38 22.37
CA LEU A 126 -5.69 -32.12 20.95
C LEU A 126 -4.33 -31.46 20.73
N GLU A 127 -3.37 -32.24 20.23
CA GLU A 127 -2.12 -31.76 19.65
C GLU A 127 -2.39 -30.64 18.64
N LYS A 128 -1.73 -29.50 18.82
CA LYS A 128 -1.81 -28.35 17.91
C LYS A 128 -1.22 -28.71 16.55
N HIS A 129 -2.06 -29.21 15.64
CA HIS A 129 -1.71 -29.42 14.23
C HIS A 129 -1.65 -28.08 13.50
N TYR A 130 -0.57 -27.32 13.68
CA TYR A 130 -0.25 -26.26 12.73
C TYR A 130 0.07 -26.94 11.40
N ARG A 131 -0.64 -26.54 10.34
CA ARG A 131 -0.34 -26.95 8.97
C ARG A 131 1.11 -26.54 8.70
N THR A 132 2.05 -27.47 8.77
CA THR A 132 3.43 -27.25 8.35
C THR A 132 3.36 -26.89 6.87
N ILE A 133 3.55 -25.61 6.55
CA ILE A 133 3.67 -25.18 5.16
C ILE A 133 5.01 -25.77 4.70
N PRO A 134 5.02 -26.71 3.73
CA PRO A 134 6.27 -27.26 3.26
C PRO A 134 7.14 -26.11 2.74
N PRO A 135 8.44 -26.08 3.07
CA PRO A 135 9.33 -25.02 2.61
C PRO A 135 9.23 -24.93 1.09
N SER A 136 8.95 -23.72 0.58
CA SER A 136 8.91 -23.47 -0.85
C SER A 136 10.26 -23.86 -1.45
N PRO A 137 10.31 -24.72 -2.48
CA PRO A 137 11.59 -25.12 -3.09
C PRO A 137 12.30 -23.95 -3.78
N TYR A 138 11.59 -22.82 -3.97
CA TYR A 138 12.13 -21.61 -4.55
C TYR A 138 12.69 -20.69 -3.47
N GLN A 139 14.02 -20.56 -3.43
CA GLN A 139 14.71 -19.53 -2.66
C GLN A 139 15.02 -18.34 -3.56
N ARG A 140 14.76 -17.12 -3.08
CA ARG A 140 15.05 -15.89 -3.82
C ARG A 140 16.58 -15.65 -3.82
N PRO A 141 17.22 -15.59 -5.00
CA PRO A 141 18.64 -15.21 -5.09
C PRO A 141 18.86 -13.79 -4.59
N VAL A 142 20.02 -13.57 -3.96
CA VAL A 142 20.44 -12.23 -3.52
C VAL A 142 20.63 -11.34 -4.75
N GLY A 143 19.97 -10.18 -4.76
CA GLY A 143 20.07 -9.19 -5.86
C GLY A 143 18.92 -9.18 -6.87
N LEU A 144 18.16 -10.28 -7.02
CA LEU A 144 16.97 -10.27 -7.89
C LEU A 144 15.81 -9.50 -7.25
N LYS A 145 15.06 -8.70 -8.02
CA LYS A 145 13.86 -8.04 -7.49
C LYS A 145 12.77 -9.07 -7.18
N TYR A 146 11.95 -8.79 -6.17
CA TYR A 146 10.87 -9.68 -5.76
C TYR A 146 9.91 -10.01 -6.91
N ASP A 147 9.54 -9.01 -7.71
CA ASP A 147 8.62 -9.18 -8.84
C ASP A 147 9.18 -10.07 -9.94
N GLU A 148 10.48 -9.92 -10.25
CA GLU A 148 11.20 -10.74 -11.22
C GLU A 148 11.29 -12.19 -10.73
N PHE A 149 11.66 -12.38 -9.47
CA PHE A 149 11.67 -13.70 -8.84
C PHE A 149 10.28 -14.37 -8.89
N GLN A 150 9.21 -13.64 -8.56
CA GLN A 150 7.85 -14.17 -8.64
C GLN A 150 7.40 -14.47 -10.08
N LYS A 151 7.91 -13.77 -11.09
CA LYS A 151 7.67 -14.12 -12.50
C LYS A 151 8.36 -15.43 -12.86
N GLN A 152 9.62 -15.61 -12.45
CA GLN A 152 10.37 -16.84 -12.67
C GLN A 152 9.69 -18.04 -12.00
N VAL A 153 9.32 -17.93 -10.71
CA VAL A 153 8.62 -19.00 -9.98
C VAL A 153 7.31 -19.41 -10.68
N ARG A 154 6.55 -18.45 -11.23
CA ARG A 154 5.32 -18.77 -11.98
C ARG A 154 5.60 -19.44 -13.32
N ARG A 155 6.73 -19.10 -13.98
CA ARG A 155 7.20 -19.75 -15.21
C ARG A 155 7.60 -21.18 -14.92
N ASP A 156 8.45 -21.41 -13.92
CA ASP A 156 8.95 -22.72 -13.52
C ASP A 156 7.82 -23.67 -13.10
N LYS A 157 6.84 -23.18 -12.33
CA LYS A 157 5.66 -23.99 -11.96
C LYS A 157 4.83 -24.41 -13.17
N ARG A 158 4.80 -23.59 -14.23
CA ARG A 158 4.01 -23.88 -15.42
C ARG A 158 4.79 -24.75 -16.40
N SER A 159 6.10 -24.59 -16.53
CA SER A 159 6.96 -25.51 -17.30
C SER A 159 6.97 -26.91 -16.68
N ALA A 160 7.10 -27.03 -15.34
CA ALA A 160 7.03 -28.32 -14.65
C ALA A 160 5.69 -29.05 -14.88
N ARG A 161 4.58 -28.30 -14.98
CA ARG A 161 3.26 -28.88 -15.34
C ARG A 161 3.21 -29.36 -16.79
N TYR A 162 3.86 -28.66 -17.72
CA TYR A 162 3.96 -29.06 -19.11
C TYR A 162 4.78 -30.34 -19.26
N GLU A 163 5.95 -30.40 -18.63
CA GLU A 163 6.80 -31.59 -18.60
C GLU A 163 6.05 -32.79 -18.00
N ALA A 164 5.33 -32.58 -16.89
CA ALA A 164 4.49 -33.63 -16.28
C ALA A 164 3.37 -34.13 -17.22
N VAL A 165 2.75 -33.25 -18.03
CA VAL A 165 1.76 -33.68 -19.03
C VAL A 165 2.42 -34.48 -20.15
N ARG A 166 3.57 -34.02 -20.68
CA ARG A 166 4.29 -34.71 -21.77
C ARG A 166 4.77 -36.09 -21.37
N THR A 167 5.40 -36.20 -20.20
CA THR A 167 5.87 -37.48 -19.64
C THR A 167 4.74 -38.49 -19.43
N LEU A 168 3.61 -38.07 -18.83
CA LEU A 168 2.46 -38.97 -18.67
C LEU A 168 1.81 -39.35 -20.01
N TYR A 169 1.84 -38.45 -21.00
CA TYR A 169 1.34 -38.76 -22.33
C TYR A 169 2.25 -39.75 -23.08
N GLU A 170 3.57 -39.60 -22.96
CA GLU A 170 4.57 -40.54 -23.51
C GLU A 170 4.48 -41.93 -22.85
N GLN A 171 4.06 -42.00 -21.58
CA GLN A 171 3.73 -43.24 -20.88
C GLN A 171 2.41 -43.88 -21.37
N GLY A 172 1.71 -43.28 -22.33
CA GLY A 172 0.50 -43.81 -22.94
C GLY A 172 -0.79 -43.53 -22.15
N LEU A 173 -0.76 -42.65 -21.14
CA LEU A 173 -1.98 -42.30 -20.40
C LEU A 173 -2.93 -41.47 -21.28
N SER A 174 -4.23 -41.75 -21.16
CA SER A 174 -5.25 -40.96 -21.85
C SER A 174 -5.28 -39.51 -21.33
N GLN A 175 -5.61 -38.56 -22.20
CA GLN A 175 -5.72 -37.14 -21.82
C GLN A 175 -6.67 -36.91 -20.62
N ARG A 176 -7.71 -37.74 -20.48
CA ARG A 176 -8.65 -37.69 -19.33
C ARG A 176 -7.97 -38.09 -18.03
N ALA A 177 -7.18 -39.16 -18.03
CA ALA A 177 -6.43 -39.61 -16.86
C ALA A 177 -5.39 -38.57 -16.43
N ILE A 178 -4.67 -37.98 -17.40
CA ILE A 178 -3.68 -36.91 -17.15
C ILE A 178 -4.34 -35.68 -16.52
N ALA A 179 -5.50 -35.25 -17.05
CA ALA A 179 -6.26 -34.11 -16.52
C ALA A 179 -6.68 -34.33 -15.06
N GLN A 180 -7.15 -35.53 -14.73
CA GLN A 180 -7.55 -35.90 -13.36
C GLN A 180 -6.35 -35.97 -12.42
N GLN A 181 -5.26 -36.63 -12.83
CA GLN A 181 -4.06 -36.81 -12.02
C GLN A 181 -3.35 -35.49 -11.69
N LEU A 182 -3.20 -34.61 -12.69
CA LEU A 182 -2.54 -33.31 -12.52
C LEU A 182 -3.48 -32.17 -12.11
N LYS A 183 -4.78 -32.45 -11.96
CA LYS A 183 -5.83 -31.46 -11.68
C LYS A 183 -5.81 -30.28 -12.66
N LEU A 184 -5.69 -30.58 -13.95
CA LEU A 184 -5.69 -29.62 -15.05
C LEU A 184 -6.95 -29.76 -15.90
N SER A 185 -7.35 -28.69 -16.59
CA SER A 185 -8.45 -28.79 -17.56
C SER A 185 -8.04 -29.64 -18.77
N ARG A 186 -9.00 -30.35 -19.38
CA ARG A 186 -8.76 -31.16 -20.59
C ARG A 186 -8.22 -30.31 -21.74
N GLU A 187 -8.69 -29.07 -21.88
CA GLU A 187 -8.19 -28.13 -22.89
C GLU A 187 -6.72 -27.77 -22.68
N THR A 188 -6.29 -27.60 -21.42
CA THR A 188 -4.88 -27.34 -21.10
C THR A 188 -4.00 -28.54 -21.45
N VAL A 189 -4.45 -29.76 -21.12
CA VAL A 189 -3.74 -31.00 -21.47
C VAL A 189 -3.64 -31.15 -22.99
N SER A 190 -4.74 -30.92 -23.72
CA SER A 190 -4.75 -30.96 -25.19
C SER A 190 -3.79 -29.94 -25.80
N LYS A 191 -3.78 -28.70 -25.30
CA LYS A 191 -2.85 -27.64 -25.75
C LYS A 191 -1.40 -28.00 -25.49
N PHE A 192 -1.09 -28.59 -24.33
CA PHE A 192 0.27 -28.99 -23.96
C PHE A 192 0.76 -30.21 -24.75
N ILE A 193 -0.12 -31.11 -25.16
CA ILE A 193 0.26 -32.24 -26.03
C ILE A 193 0.51 -31.76 -27.47
N GLN A 194 -0.32 -30.83 -27.96
CA GLN A 194 -0.20 -30.28 -29.31
C GLN A 194 1.01 -29.36 -29.50
N ALA A 195 1.45 -28.69 -28.43
CA ALA A 195 2.65 -27.87 -28.48
C ALA A 195 3.89 -28.77 -28.46
N GLU A 196 4.79 -28.61 -29.43
CA GLU A 196 6.08 -29.32 -29.48
C GLU A 196 7.05 -28.79 -28.43
N GLU A 197 7.01 -27.48 -28.19
CA GLU A 197 7.75 -26.78 -27.14
C GLU A 197 6.79 -26.15 -26.13
N TYR A 198 7.25 -25.91 -24.90
CA TYR A 198 6.46 -25.25 -23.88
C TYR A 198 5.91 -23.90 -24.38
N PRO A 199 4.58 -23.74 -24.48
CA PRO A 199 4.00 -22.50 -24.98
C PRO A 199 4.16 -21.42 -23.91
N GLU A 200 5.19 -20.59 -24.07
CA GLU A 200 5.35 -19.42 -23.22
C GLU A 200 4.11 -18.53 -23.34
N MET A 201 3.60 -18.03 -22.20
CA MET A 201 2.56 -17.02 -22.27
C MET A 201 3.17 -15.77 -22.87
N HIS A 202 2.97 -15.56 -24.17
CA HIS A 202 3.24 -14.29 -24.81
C HIS A 202 2.33 -13.23 -24.19
N HIS A 203 2.86 -12.51 -23.20
CA HIS A 203 2.28 -11.23 -22.82
C HIS A 203 2.55 -10.31 -24.00
N LEU A 204 1.51 -9.89 -24.73
CA LEU A 204 1.66 -8.76 -25.64
C LEU A 204 2.36 -7.65 -24.87
N LYS A 205 3.43 -7.08 -25.44
CA LYS A 205 4.15 -6.01 -24.77
C LYS A 205 3.13 -4.91 -24.45
N ARG A 206 3.14 -4.43 -23.21
CA ARG A 206 2.24 -3.35 -22.75
C ARG A 206 2.54 -2.11 -23.60
N GLY A 207 1.81 -1.94 -24.71
CA GLY A 207 2.05 -0.93 -25.74
C GLY A 207 1.52 -1.31 -27.13
N GLU A 208 1.34 -2.60 -27.44
CA GLU A 208 0.87 -3.01 -28.79
C GLU A 208 -0.63 -2.77 -29.03
N LYS A 209 -1.43 -2.59 -27.98
CA LYS A 209 -2.85 -2.23 -28.12
C LYS A 209 -3.03 -0.74 -27.96
N ARG A 210 -3.50 -0.08 -29.02
CA ARG A 210 -4.00 1.29 -28.97
C ARG A 210 -5.13 1.38 -27.95
N SER A 211 -4.96 2.21 -26.94
CA SER A 211 -5.97 2.48 -25.93
C SER A 211 -7.02 3.42 -26.51
N ILE A 212 -8.29 3.24 -26.13
CA ILE A 212 -9.37 4.18 -26.47
C ILE A 212 -9.09 5.61 -25.96
N LEU A 213 -8.19 5.75 -24.99
CA LEU A 213 -7.75 7.04 -24.47
C LEU A 213 -6.71 7.73 -25.36
N ASP A 214 -6.01 7.01 -26.24
CA ASP A 214 -4.88 7.53 -27.02
C ASP A 214 -5.21 8.82 -27.81
N PRO A 215 -6.34 8.93 -28.52
CA PRO A 215 -6.69 10.16 -29.24
C PRO A 215 -6.83 11.40 -28.34
N TYR A 216 -7.11 11.19 -27.05
CA TYR A 216 -7.37 12.26 -26.08
C TYR A 216 -6.15 12.61 -25.23
N LYS A 217 -5.08 11.79 -25.26
CA LYS A 217 -3.87 12.01 -24.45
C LYS A 217 -3.23 13.37 -24.71
N GLY A 218 -3.15 13.79 -25.98
CA GLY A 218 -2.61 15.10 -26.37
C GLY A 218 -3.34 16.26 -25.68
N TYR A 219 -4.67 16.23 -25.73
CA TYR A 219 -5.50 17.23 -25.08
C TYR A 219 -5.34 17.21 -23.56
N ILE A 220 -5.31 16.01 -22.95
CA ILE A 220 -5.13 15.86 -21.50
C ILE A 220 -3.79 16.45 -21.05
N LEU A 221 -2.70 16.21 -21.77
CA LEU A 221 -1.41 16.82 -21.45
C LEU A 221 -1.40 18.33 -21.61
N GLN A 222 -2.03 18.87 -22.66
CA GLN A 222 -2.15 20.30 -22.84
C GLN A 222 -2.89 20.96 -21.65
N ARG A 223 -4.02 20.39 -21.23
CA ARG A 223 -4.77 20.88 -20.05
C ARG A 223 -3.98 20.72 -18.76
N TRP A 224 -3.20 19.64 -18.65
CA TRP A 224 -2.29 19.43 -17.52
C TRP A 224 -1.23 20.52 -17.42
N GLN A 225 -0.60 20.90 -18.55
CA GLN A 225 0.38 21.99 -18.63
C GLN A 225 -0.23 23.35 -18.28
N GLN A 226 -1.51 23.57 -18.63
CA GLN A 226 -2.28 24.76 -18.23
C GLN A 226 -2.65 24.75 -16.73
N GLY A 227 -2.20 23.76 -15.94
CA GLY A 227 -2.41 23.70 -14.50
C GLY A 227 -3.67 22.95 -14.06
N CYS A 228 -4.44 22.37 -14.98
CA CYS A 228 -5.63 21.60 -14.63
C CYS A 228 -5.25 20.25 -14.04
N ARG A 229 -5.35 20.11 -12.71
CA ARG A 229 -5.01 18.89 -11.96
C ARG A 229 -6.24 18.05 -11.55
N ASN A 230 -7.45 18.55 -11.82
CA ASN A 230 -8.70 17.89 -11.47
C ASN A 230 -9.07 16.81 -12.51
N SER A 231 -9.02 15.55 -12.09
CA SER A 231 -9.32 14.41 -12.97
C SER A 231 -10.79 14.31 -13.37
N VAL A 232 -11.72 14.83 -12.56
CA VAL A 232 -13.16 14.83 -12.89
C VAL A 232 -13.42 15.83 -14.01
N GLN A 233 -12.89 17.04 -13.87
CA GLN A 233 -12.97 18.07 -14.90
C GLN A 233 -12.37 17.59 -16.24
N LEU A 234 -11.17 17.00 -16.20
CA LEU A 234 -10.55 16.45 -17.42
C LEU A 234 -11.39 15.33 -18.05
N TYR A 235 -12.06 14.52 -17.23
CA TYR A 235 -12.95 13.48 -17.71
C TYR A 235 -14.19 14.04 -18.43
N ASP A 236 -14.83 15.05 -17.85
CA ASP A 236 -16.01 15.68 -18.44
C ASP A 236 -15.65 16.42 -19.74
N GLU A 237 -14.49 17.06 -19.79
CA GLU A 237 -13.97 17.71 -21.00
C GLU A 237 -13.70 16.70 -22.13
N ILE A 238 -13.06 15.56 -21.86
CA ILE A 238 -12.83 14.54 -22.90
C ILE A 238 -14.13 13.82 -23.28
N LYS A 239 -15.07 13.64 -22.34
CA LYS A 239 -16.37 13.04 -22.61
C LYS A 239 -17.19 13.91 -23.55
N THR A 240 -17.16 15.23 -23.36
CA THR A 240 -17.78 16.20 -24.27
C THR A 240 -17.18 16.14 -25.68
N ARG A 241 -15.89 15.79 -25.79
CA ARG A 241 -15.17 15.59 -27.06
C ARG A 241 -15.39 14.21 -27.69
N GLY A 242 -16.24 13.36 -27.11
CA GLY A 242 -16.59 12.05 -27.67
C GLY A 242 -15.91 10.85 -27.00
N TYR A 243 -15.25 11.03 -25.84
CA TYR A 243 -14.68 9.90 -25.11
C TYR A 243 -15.76 8.99 -24.52
N SER A 244 -15.81 7.73 -24.99
CA SER A 244 -16.74 6.70 -24.52
C SER A 244 -16.13 5.73 -23.50
N GLY A 245 -14.86 5.92 -23.13
CA GLY A 245 -14.16 5.06 -22.18
C GLY A 245 -14.45 5.38 -20.72
N SER A 246 -13.77 4.66 -19.82
CA SER A 246 -14.03 4.74 -18.38
C SER A 246 -13.11 5.73 -17.65
N ALA A 247 -13.65 6.44 -16.66
CA ALA A 247 -12.87 7.36 -15.80
C ALA A 247 -11.64 6.71 -15.11
N PRO A 248 -11.67 5.43 -14.67
CA PRO A 248 -10.48 4.75 -14.16
C PRO A 248 -9.30 4.74 -15.15
N LEU A 249 -9.55 4.57 -16.45
CA LEU A 249 -8.50 4.52 -17.46
C LEU A 249 -7.76 5.86 -17.58
N LEU A 250 -8.52 6.96 -17.53
CA LEU A 250 -7.95 8.31 -17.41
C LEU A 250 -7.10 8.47 -16.15
N ARG A 251 -7.58 7.98 -15.00
CA ARG A 251 -6.83 8.08 -13.73
C ARG A 251 -5.52 7.32 -13.75
N VAL A 252 -5.47 6.14 -14.39
CA VAL A 252 -4.23 5.38 -14.57
C VAL A 252 -3.24 6.17 -15.43
N PHE A 253 -3.71 6.77 -16.52
CA PHE A 253 -2.86 7.63 -17.36
C PHE A 253 -2.36 8.85 -16.58
N LEU A 254 -3.22 9.57 -15.86
CA LEU A 254 -2.83 10.71 -15.04
C LEU A 254 -1.86 10.34 -13.91
N ALA A 255 -1.92 9.12 -13.38
CA ALA A 255 -0.94 8.64 -12.42
C ALA A 255 0.46 8.51 -13.04
N ASP A 256 0.54 8.03 -14.30
CA ASP A 256 1.80 7.98 -15.05
C ASP A 256 2.31 9.40 -15.39
N VAL A 257 1.42 10.31 -15.81
CA VAL A 257 1.74 11.73 -16.03
C VAL A 257 2.33 12.36 -14.77
N ARG A 258 1.72 12.15 -13.60
CA ARG A 258 2.23 12.68 -12.32
C ARG A 258 3.59 12.12 -11.98
N LYS A 259 3.79 10.82 -12.16
CA LYS A 259 5.07 10.17 -11.88
C LYS A 259 6.18 10.76 -12.76
N LYS A 260 5.93 10.89 -14.06
CA LYS A 260 6.88 11.47 -15.01
C LYS A 260 7.12 12.96 -14.76
N HIS A 261 6.09 13.73 -14.42
CA HIS A 261 6.24 15.13 -14.01
C HIS A 261 7.04 15.28 -12.71
N GLN A 262 6.94 14.34 -11.77
CA GLN A 262 7.80 14.31 -10.58
C GLN A 262 9.24 13.93 -10.93
N GLU A 263 9.45 13.08 -11.93
CA GLU A 263 10.78 12.70 -12.43
C GLU A 263 11.44 13.86 -13.17
N ALA A 264 10.68 14.61 -13.98
CA ALA A 264 11.17 15.74 -14.77
C ALA A 264 11.41 17.04 -13.98
N GLY A 265 10.86 17.13 -12.78
CA GLY A 265 10.81 18.38 -12.04
C GLY A 265 9.57 19.20 -12.42
N SER A 266 9.01 19.93 -11.44
CA SER A 266 7.65 20.49 -11.52
C SER A 266 7.42 21.54 -12.61
N ALA A 267 8.45 21.95 -13.35
CA ALA A 267 8.40 23.05 -14.30
C ALA A 267 8.51 22.62 -15.77
N GLU A 268 8.80 21.35 -16.07
CA GLU A 268 9.07 20.93 -17.44
C GLU A 268 7.86 20.44 -18.22
N VAL A 269 7.87 20.77 -19.51
CA VAL A 269 6.82 20.44 -20.48
C VAL A 269 6.95 18.97 -20.88
N LEU A 270 6.02 18.12 -20.43
CA LEU A 270 5.92 16.73 -20.88
C LEU A 270 5.38 16.67 -22.32
N THR A 271 6.04 15.92 -23.19
CA THR A 271 5.63 15.67 -24.59
C THR A 271 5.04 14.27 -24.76
N LEU A 272 4.27 14.06 -25.82
CA LEU A 272 3.79 12.74 -26.23
C LEU A 272 4.52 12.32 -27.49
N ASP A 273 5.07 11.12 -27.48
CA ASP A 273 5.47 10.44 -28.71
C ASP A 273 4.19 10.04 -29.46
N THR A 274 4.00 10.60 -30.65
CA THR A 274 2.86 10.30 -31.52
C THR A 274 2.82 8.85 -32.00
N SER A 275 3.97 8.17 -32.04
CA SER A 275 4.09 6.78 -32.52
C SER A 275 3.74 5.75 -31.45
N THR A 276 4.25 5.93 -30.23
CA THR A 276 4.00 5.01 -29.10
C THR A 276 2.90 5.48 -28.15
N GLN A 277 2.42 6.72 -28.30
CA GLN A 277 1.47 7.37 -27.37
C GLN A 277 1.98 7.35 -25.92
N ALA A 278 3.29 7.27 -25.76
CA ALA A 278 3.98 7.31 -24.48
C ALA A 278 4.37 8.75 -24.16
N ILE A 279 4.34 9.08 -22.87
CA ILE A 279 4.81 10.38 -22.39
C ILE A 279 6.33 10.33 -22.36
N GLU A 280 6.98 11.23 -23.09
CA GLU A 280 8.42 11.41 -23.08
C GLU A 280 8.81 12.51 -22.09
N ILE A 281 9.98 12.33 -21.49
CA ILE A 281 10.61 13.30 -20.62
C ILE A 281 11.76 13.91 -21.44
N PRO A 282 11.96 15.24 -21.47
CA PRO A 282 13.08 15.84 -22.18
C PRO A 282 14.43 15.24 -21.75
N ASP A 283 15.34 14.96 -22.70
CA ASP A 283 16.63 14.31 -22.43
C ASP A 283 17.55 15.15 -21.53
N SER A 284 17.36 16.47 -21.49
CA SER A 284 18.16 17.40 -20.68
C SER A 284 17.45 17.79 -19.39
N LEU A 285 17.28 16.84 -18.48
CA LEU A 285 16.74 17.14 -17.15
C LEU A 285 17.74 17.97 -16.34
N PRO A 286 17.37 19.13 -15.78
CA PRO A 286 18.09 19.68 -14.65
C PRO A 286 18.06 18.63 -13.53
N PRO A 287 19.16 18.42 -12.80
CA PRO A 287 19.21 17.39 -11.78
C PRO A 287 18.06 17.61 -10.80
N LYS A 288 17.13 16.65 -10.76
CA LYS A 288 16.00 16.65 -9.83
C LYS A 288 16.53 17.09 -8.47
N PRO A 289 15.95 18.13 -7.83
CA PRO A 289 16.41 18.55 -6.52
C PRO A 289 16.36 17.31 -5.64
N ARG A 290 17.55 16.82 -5.28
CA ARG A 290 17.66 15.68 -4.38
C ARG A 290 17.13 16.21 -3.07
N ILE A 291 15.92 15.81 -2.70
CA ILE A 291 15.53 15.89 -1.30
C ILE A 291 16.61 15.08 -0.59
N PRO A 292 17.48 15.72 0.22
CA PRO A 292 18.71 15.07 0.68
C PRO A 292 18.40 13.78 1.45
N GLN A 293 17.18 13.63 1.98
CA GLN A 293 16.71 12.40 2.62
C GLN A 293 15.21 12.14 2.40
N ARG A 294 14.87 10.91 1.97
CA ARG A 294 13.49 10.39 2.07
C ARG A 294 13.23 9.98 3.53
N MET A 295 12.34 10.69 4.21
CA MET A 295 11.86 10.26 5.53
C MET A 295 10.83 9.13 5.38
N SER A 296 11.05 8.03 6.09
CA SER A 296 10.07 6.94 6.21
C SER A 296 8.96 7.35 7.20
N SER A 297 7.71 7.00 6.92
CA SER A 297 6.55 7.27 7.79
C SER A 297 6.67 6.64 9.17
N THR A 298 7.52 5.61 9.33
CA THR A 298 7.83 4.97 10.62
C THR A 298 8.90 5.72 11.43
N ARG A 299 9.46 6.81 10.88
CA ARG A 299 10.64 7.52 11.40
C ARG A 299 10.41 9.03 11.56
N ALA A 300 9.15 9.46 11.47
CA ALA A 300 8.71 10.83 11.70
C ALA A 300 7.96 10.91 13.04
N SER A 301 8.36 11.86 13.89
CA SER A 301 7.54 12.24 15.04
C SER A 301 6.57 13.32 14.59
N TRP A 302 5.30 13.17 14.91
CA TRP A 302 4.26 14.11 14.49
C TRP A 302 4.03 15.11 15.61
N LEU A 303 4.29 16.38 15.32
CA LEU A 303 3.94 17.47 16.21
C LEU A 303 2.79 18.24 15.57
N PHE A 304 1.65 18.17 16.21
CA PHE A 304 0.43 18.73 15.70
C PHE A 304 0.16 20.07 16.37
N VAL A 305 -0.12 21.09 15.58
CA VAL A 305 -0.17 22.48 16.01
C VAL A 305 -1.47 23.14 15.53
N SER A 306 -2.14 23.92 16.38
CA SER A 306 -3.25 24.81 15.97
C SER A 306 -2.87 26.26 16.28
N GLN A 307 -3.16 27.14 15.34
CA GLN A 307 -2.86 28.57 15.38
C GLN A 307 -4.14 29.34 15.75
N SER A 308 -4.08 30.31 16.68
CA SER A 308 -5.21 31.24 16.85
C SER A 308 -5.32 32.13 15.61
N ARG A 309 -6.48 32.09 14.96
CA ARG A 309 -6.84 33.10 13.98
C ARG A 309 -7.23 34.36 14.76
N GLU A 310 -6.55 35.47 14.50
CA GLU A 310 -7.15 36.77 14.74
C GLU A 310 -8.45 36.82 13.92
N ALA A 311 -9.53 37.16 14.60
CA ALA A 311 -10.86 37.36 14.01
C ALA A 311 -10.91 38.69 13.26
#